data_AF-A0A358L3N0-F1
#
_entry.id   AF-A0A358L3N0-F1
#
_cell.length_a   1.000
_cell.length_b   1.000
_cell.length_c   1.000
_cell.angle_alpha   90.00
_cell.angle_beta   90.00
_cell.angle_gamma   90.00
#
_symmetry.space_group_name_H-M   'P 1'
#
loop_
_entity.id
_entity.type
_entity.pdbx_description
1 polymer ?
#
loop_
_entity_poly.entity_id
_entity_poly.type
_entity_poly.pdbx_seq_one_letter_code
_entity_poly.pdbx_strand_id
1 'polypeptide(L)'
;SKDGTPDNANALRFEDKAGEEQVWIQAQKNMDTNIKNDETRAVGGYSSLKVERDYSTKIFGSCFNTTQCEHYELVGWDYTVRSDGRMQLASSKSISLVSGDSMLTLDANGTVSIQCKNFQINASEQGQINTGGTLDLNMTQPAKAPSPSPTPKDISSELEKELNDKGSEA
;
A
#
# COMPACT_ATOMS: atom_id res chain seq x y z
N SER A 1 6.79 -34.69 23.40
CA SER A 1 6.29 -35.97 22.88
C SER A 1 7.47 -36.68 22.24
N LYS A 2 7.45 -38.02 22.19
CA LYS A 2 8.51 -38.83 21.57
C LYS A 2 8.17 -39.25 20.13
N ASP A 3 7.16 -38.62 19.53
CA ASP A 3 6.55 -39.03 18.26
C ASP A 3 7.01 -38.12 17.11
N GLY A 4 8.31 -37.83 17.06
CA GLY A 4 8.90 -37.02 16.00
C GLY A 4 8.84 -37.76 14.66
N THR A 5 8.21 -37.14 13.66
CA THR A 5 8.25 -37.57 12.26
C THR A 5 9.23 -36.66 11.49
N PRO A 6 9.70 -37.05 10.29
CA PRO A 6 10.49 -36.17 9.42
C PRO A 6 9.82 -34.81 9.17
N ASP A 7 8.47 -34.78 9.11
CA ASP A 7 7.68 -33.57 8.89
C ASP A 7 7.59 -32.65 10.12
N ASN A 8 7.97 -33.14 11.30
CA ASN A 8 7.90 -32.41 12.57
C ASN A 8 9.29 -32.02 13.09
N ALA A 9 10.13 -31.44 12.22
CA ALA A 9 11.53 -31.17 12.51
C ALA A 9 11.92 -29.70 12.30
N ASN A 10 12.95 -29.26 13.04
CA ASN A 10 13.72 -28.05 12.71
C ASN A 10 14.87 -28.44 11.79
N ALA A 11 15.20 -27.60 10.83
CA ALA A 11 16.27 -27.90 9.87
C ALA A 11 17.02 -26.65 9.43
N LEU A 12 18.31 -26.85 9.16
CA LEU A 12 19.19 -25.91 8.48
C LEU A 12 19.94 -26.69 7.39
N ARG A 13 19.69 -26.37 6.14
CA ARG A 13 20.27 -27.06 4.97
C ARG A 13 21.12 -26.10 4.15
N PHE A 14 22.26 -26.60 3.68
CA PHE A 14 23.12 -25.96 2.69
C PHE A 14 23.19 -26.86 1.45
N GLU A 15 22.83 -26.32 0.29
CA GLU A 15 23.02 -26.91 -1.04
C GLU A 15 24.14 -26.15 -1.75
N ASP A 16 25.11 -26.88 -2.30
CA ASP A 16 26.35 -26.33 -2.91
C ASP A 16 26.52 -26.80 -4.36
N LYS A 17 25.46 -27.34 -4.96
CA LYS A 17 25.41 -27.60 -6.39
C LYS A 17 25.53 -26.27 -7.14
N ALA A 18 26.57 -26.16 -7.96
CA ALA A 18 26.88 -24.97 -8.73
C ALA A 18 25.67 -24.45 -9.54
N GLY A 19 25.29 -23.19 -9.30
CA GLY A 19 24.17 -22.51 -9.94
C GLY A 19 22.77 -22.79 -9.34
N GLU A 20 22.70 -23.64 -8.32
CA GLU A 20 21.49 -24.00 -7.58
C GLU A 20 21.72 -23.90 -6.05
N GLU A 21 22.69 -23.10 -5.63
CA GLU A 21 23.09 -22.97 -4.23
C GLU A 21 21.92 -22.44 -3.38
N GLN A 22 21.72 -23.03 -2.21
CA GLN A 22 20.61 -22.65 -1.34
C GLN A 22 20.94 -22.83 0.14
N VAL A 23 20.57 -21.83 0.94
CA VAL A 23 20.39 -21.98 2.38
C VAL A 23 18.90 -22.06 2.67
N TRP A 24 18.47 -23.12 3.37
CA TRP A 24 17.08 -23.29 3.77
C TRP A 24 16.98 -23.49 5.28
N ILE A 25 16.05 -22.78 5.91
CA ILE A 25 15.83 -22.81 7.35
C ILE A 25 14.36 -23.12 7.62
N GLN A 26 14.09 -24.13 8.43
CA GLN A 26 12.76 -24.47 8.92
C GLN A 26 12.75 -24.46 10.45
N ALA A 27 11.79 -23.73 11.01
CA ALA A 27 11.41 -23.83 12.41
C ALA A 27 10.03 -24.49 12.51
N GLN A 28 9.94 -25.63 13.18
CA GLN A 28 8.71 -26.42 13.30
C GLN A 28 7.60 -25.68 14.06
N LYS A 29 7.98 -24.72 14.90
CA LYS A 29 7.03 -24.06 15.80
C LYS A 29 7.25 -22.56 15.87
N ASN A 30 8.36 -22.16 16.49
CA ASN A 30 8.72 -20.75 16.68
C ASN A 30 10.16 -20.54 16.20
N MET A 31 10.41 -19.41 15.55
CA MET A 31 11.75 -18.88 15.30
C MET A 31 11.84 -17.51 15.97
N ASP A 32 12.76 -17.37 16.92
CA ASP A 32 13.06 -16.10 17.58
C ASP A 32 14.45 -15.63 17.14
N THR A 33 14.54 -14.43 16.59
CA THR A 33 15.81 -13.80 16.20
C THR A 33 16.01 -12.54 17.05
N ASN A 34 17.09 -12.50 17.82
CA ASN A 34 17.42 -11.35 18.67
C ASN A 34 18.80 -10.80 18.31
N ILE A 35 18.82 -9.61 17.70
CA ILE A 35 20.02 -8.89 17.31
C ILE A 35 20.25 -7.76 18.30
N LYS A 36 21.38 -7.78 19.01
CA LYS A 36 21.67 -6.81 20.10
C LYS A 36 22.22 -5.47 19.64
N ASN A 37 22.60 -5.37 18.37
CA ASN A 37 23.21 -4.17 17.81
C ASN A 37 22.58 -3.86 16.45
N ASP A 38 23.23 -4.27 15.35
CA ASP A 38 22.79 -3.95 14.00
C ASP A 38 22.49 -5.22 13.20
N GLU A 39 21.38 -5.23 12.46
CA GLU A 39 21.08 -6.21 11.42
C GLU A 39 21.20 -5.53 10.05
N THR A 40 21.86 -6.17 9.10
CA THR A 40 21.90 -5.73 7.70
C THR A 40 21.56 -6.90 6.82
N ARG A 41 20.65 -6.68 5.85
CA ARG A 41 20.24 -7.68 4.88
C ARG A 41 20.33 -7.11 3.48
N ALA A 42 21.13 -7.75 2.62
CA ALA A 42 21.22 -7.45 1.21
C ALA A 42 20.72 -8.65 0.41
N VAL A 43 19.78 -8.43 -0.51
CA VAL A 43 19.26 -9.45 -1.41
C VAL A 43 19.54 -8.99 -2.83
N GLY A 44 20.39 -9.72 -3.56
CA GLY A 44 20.76 -9.37 -4.94
C GLY A 44 19.70 -9.70 -5.98
N GLY A 45 18.73 -10.56 -5.64
CA GLY A 45 17.61 -10.95 -6.48
C GLY A 45 16.28 -10.55 -5.87
N TYR A 46 15.38 -11.52 -5.72
CA TYR A 46 14.02 -11.32 -5.23
C TYR A 46 13.88 -11.70 -3.75
N SER A 47 13.03 -10.98 -3.01
CA SER A 47 12.64 -11.32 -1.63
C SER A 47 11.11 -11.30 -1.53
N SER A 48 10.52 -12.42 -1.13
CA SER A 48 9.10 -12.52 -0.78
C SER A 48 8.93 -12.71 0.73
N LEU A 49 7.85 -12.15 1.27
CA LEU A 49 7.38 -12.41 2.63
C LEU A 49 5.88 -12.74 2.55
N LYS A 50 5.51 -13.96 2.96
CA LYS A 50 4.12 -14.40 3.09
C LYS A 50 3.84 -14.66 4.56
N VAL A 51 2.80 -14.02 5.09
CA VAL A 51 2.33 -14.19 6.47
C VAL A 51 0.84 -14.52 6.42
N GLU A 52 0.45 -15.70 6.88
CA GLU A 52 -0.95 -16.17 6.79
C GLU A 52 -1.87 -15.57 7.86
N ARG A 53 -1.30 -14.90 8.85
CA ARG A 53 -2.00 -14.23 9.95
C ARG A 53 -1.52 -12.79 10.04
N ASP A 54 -1.15 -12.35 11.23
CA ASP A 54 -0.80 -10.96 11.50
C ASP A 54 0.70 -10.71 11.33
N TYR A 55 1.05 -9.57 10.74
CA TYR A 55 2.40 -9.02 10.70
C TYR A 55 2.42 -7.69 11.45
N SER A 56 3.30 -7.56 12.44
CA SER A 56 3.41 -6.36 13.28
C SER A 56 4.85 -5.88 13.36
N THR A 57 5.04 -4.58 13.13
CA THR A 57 6.33 -3.91 13.27
C THR A 57 6.19 -2.71 14.19
N LYS A 58 7.24 -2.43 14.97
CA LYS A 58 7.35 -1.21 15.78
C LYS A 58 8.73 -0.63 15.56
N ILE A 59 8.76 0.59 15.04
CA ILE A 59 10.00 1.31 14.73
C ILE A 59 10.04 2.51 15.65
N PHE A 60 11.01 2.54 16.56
CA PHE A 60 11.17 3.62 17.54
C PHE A 60 11.90 4.83 16.95
N GLY A 61 12.77 4.58 15.97
CA GLY A 61 13.44 5.61 15.19
C GLY A 61 12.69 5.96 13.90
N SER A 62 13.43 6.42 12.91
CA SER A 62 12.89 6.73 11.58
C SER A 62 12.76 5.47 10.72
N CYS A 63 11.76 5.46 9.83
CA CYS A 63 11.57 4.46 8.79
C CYS A 63 11.66 5.15 7.42
N PHE A 64 12.47 4.61 6.51
CA PHE A 64 12.63 5.12 5.15
C PHE A 64 12.41 3.99 4.15
N ASN A 65 11.51 4.20 3.19
CA ASN A 65 11.29 3.31 2.07
C ASN A 65 11.61 4.06 0.78
N THR A 66 12.43 3.48 -0.09
CA THR A 66 12.78 4.05 -1.40
C THR A 66 12.59 2.98 -2.45
N THR A 67 11.68 3.24 -3.38
CA THR A 67 11.33 2.32 -4.47
C THR A 67 11.63 3.02 -5.78
N GLN A 68 12.47 2.40 -6.63
CA GLN A 68 12.88 3.00 -7.90
C GLN A 68 11.75 2.98 -8.95
N CYS A 69 10.95 1.91 -8.93
CA CYS A 69 9.86 1.70 -9.87
C CYS A 69 8.52 1.90 -9.16
N GLU A 70 7.67 0.88 -9.14
CA GLU A 70 6.31 0.96 -8.60
C GLU A 70 6.25 0.56 -7.13
N HIS A 71 5.49 1.33 -6.34
CA HIS A 71 5.06 0.96 -5.00
C HIS A 71 3.53 0.78 -5.04
N TYR A 72 3.05 -0.36 -4.55
CA TYR A 72 1.65 -0.74 -4.64
C TYR A 72 1.17 -1.30 -3.29
N GLU A 73 0.00 -0.85 -2.84
CA GLU A 73 -0.65 -1.31 -1.60
C GLU A 73 -2.12 -1.64 -1.88
N LEU A 74 -2.53 -2.87 -1.57
CA LEU A 74 -3.90 -3.33 -1.66
C LEU A 74 -4.38 -3.79 -0.28
N VAL A 75 -5.44 -3.17 0.22
CA VAL A 75 -5.92 -3.37 1.59
C VAL A 75 -7.38 -3.79 1.56
N GLY A 76 -7.70 -4.92 2.19
CA GLY A 76 -9.04 -5.52 2.14
C GLY A 76 -10.10 -4.83 3.00
N TRP A 77 -9.65 -4.06 3.98
CA TRP A 77 -10.48 -3.39 4.97
C TRP A 77 -9.96 -1.97 5.19
N ASP A 78 -10.00 -1.47 6.43
CA ASP A 78 -9.59 -0.10 6.74
C ASP A 78 -8.09 0.12 6.50
N TYR A 79 -7.76 1.13 5.68
CA TYR A 79 -6.41 1.68 5.59
C TYR A 79 -6.32 2.95 6.43
N THR A 80 -5.68 2.85 7.60
CA THR A 80 -5.56 3.97 8.54
C THR A 80 -4.15 4.54 8.57
N VAL A 81 -4.01 5.81 8.21
CA VAL A 81 -2.78 6.59 8.38
C VAL A 81 -3.06 7.73 9.35
N ARG A 82 -2.26 7.83 10.42
CA ARG A 82 -2.37 8.89 11.43
C ARG A 82 -0.99 9.47 11.71
N SER A 83 -0.93 10.79 11.79
CA SER A 83 0.28 11.54 12.10
C SER A 83 -0.08 12.68 13.04
N ASP A 84 0.72 12.83 14.09
CA ASP A 84 0.65 14.02 14.97
C ASP A 84 1.35 15.22 14.31
N GLY A 85 2.31 14.95 13.41
CA GLY A 85 2.97 15.94 12.58
C GLY A 85 2.32 16.11 11.19
N ARG A 86 3.02 16.80 10.28
CA ARG A 86 2.57 17.05 8.92
C ARG A 86 2.44 15.76 8.09
N MET A 87 1.30 15.58 7.43
CA MET A 87 1.13 14.62 6.33
C MET A 87 1.34 15.33 4.99
N GLN A 88 2.22 14.79 4.12
CA GLN A 88 2.50 15.37 2.81
C GLN A 88 2.41 14.28 1.74
N LEU A 89 1.56 14.51 0.74
CA LEU A 89 1.53 13.75 -0.52
C LEU A 89 1.98 14.69 -1.63
N ALA A 90 2.97 14.27 -2.42
CA ALA A 90 3.52 15.06 -3.52
C ALA A 90 3.74 14.15 -4.73
N SER A 91 3.41 14.65 -5.91
CA SER A 91 3.54 13.93 -7.18
C SER A 91 3.99 14.89 -8.26
N SER A 92 4.86 14.44 -9.16
CA SER A 92 5.28 15.22 -10.33
C SER A 92 4.28 15.16 -11.48
N LYS A 93 3.27 14.27 -11.40
CA LYS A 93 2.27 14.06 -12.47
C LYS A 93 0.87 14.43 -12.01
N SER A 94 0.35 13.70 -11.03
CA SER A 94 -0.97 13.98 -10.44
C SER A 94 -1.14 13.26 -9.10
N ILE A 95 -2.07 13.76 -8.29
CA ILE A 95 -2.64 13.05 -7.13
C ILE A 95 -4.13 12.88 -7.42
N SER A 96 -4.64 11.65 -7.28
CA SER A 96 -6.06 11.33 -7.42
C SER A 96 -6.58 10.62 -6.18
N LEU A 97 -7.68 11.11 -5.61
CA LEU A 97 -8.37 10.51 -4.47
C LEU A 97 -9.77 10.09 -4.94
N VAL A 98 -10.04 8.78 -4.96
CA VAL A 98 -11.27 8.21 -5.54
C VAL A 98 -12.06 7.45 -4.49
N SER A 99 -13.37 7.70 -4.41
CA SER A 99 -14.30 6.99 -3.53
C SER A 99 -15.67 6.88 -4.19
N GLY A 100 -15.95 5.72 -4.80
CA GLY A 100 -17.20 5.50 -5.55
C GLY A 100 -17.34 6.55 -6.67
N ASP A 101 -18.41 7.35 -6.61
CA ASP A 101 -18.69 8.41 -7.59
C ASP A 101 -17.95 9.74 -7.32
N SER A 102 -17.11 9.81 -6.29
CA SER A 102 -16.38 11.03 -5.92
C SER A 102 -14.90 10.94 -6.30
N MET A 103 -14.35 12.01 -6.87
CA MET A 103 -12.94 12.12 -7.23
C MET A 103 -12.41 13.53 -6.96
N LEU A 104 -11.24 13.62 -6.34
CA LEU A 104 -10.42 14.84 -6.25
C LEU A 104 -9.11 14.60 -6.98
N THR A 105 -8.79 15.46 -7.95
CA THR A 105 -7.55 15.40 -8.73
C THR A 105 -6.76 16.69 -8.58
N LEU A 106 -5.45 16.56 -8.36
CA LEU A 106 -4.46 17.64 -8.41
C LEU A 106 -3.51 17.33 -9.55
N ASP A 107 -3.59 18.11 -10.63
CA ASP A 107 -2.77 17.90 -11.83
C ASP A 107 -1.47 18.73 -11.79
N ALA A 108 -0.41 18.23 -12.43
CA ALA A 108 0.88 18.92 -12.50
C ALA A 108 0.83 20.29 -13.21
N ASN A 109 -0.21 20.57 -14.00
CA ASN A 109 -0.42 21.88 -14.62
C ASN A 109 -1.06 22.91 -13.65
N GLY A 110 -1.34 22.53 -12.40
CA GLY A 110 -1.96 23.38 -11.39
C GLY A 110 -3.48 23.33 -11.35
N THR A 111 -4.13 22.54 -12.22
CA THR A 111 -5.58 22.34 -12.17
C THR A 111 -5.96 21.46 -10.97
N VAL A 112 -6.96 21.91 -10.21
CA VAL A 112 -7.59 21.12 -9.14
C VAL A 112 -9.03 20.86 -9.54
N SER A 113 -9.43 19.59 -9.58
CA SER A 113 -10.76 19.15 -10.04
C SER A 113 -11.48 18.37 -8.94
N ILE A 114 -12.75 18.71 -8.70
CA ILE A 114 -13.65 17.96 -7.82
C ILE A 114 -14.82 17.46 -8.64
N GLN A 115 -15.01 16.14 -8.68
CA GLN A 115 -16.16 15.48 -9.27
C GLN A 115 -16.94 14.77 -8.16
N CYS A 116 -18.24 15.01 -8.08
CA CYS A 116 -19.12 14.44 -7.07
C CYS A 116 -20.59 14.59 -7.46
N LYS A 117 -21.48 13.84 -6.80
CA LYS A 117 -22.94 14.00 -6.93
C LYS A 117 -23.46 15.27 -6.27
N ASN A 118 -23.00 15.55 -5.05
CA ASN A 118 -23.34 16.72 -4.25
C ASN A 118 -22.07 17.18 -3.53
N PHE A 119 -21.94 18.48 -3.26
CA PHE A 119 -20.87 19.03 -2.43
C PHE A 119 -21.44 20.00 -1.38
N GLN A 120 -20.75 20.14 -0.26
CA GLN A 120 -21.07 21.11 0.79
C GLN A 120 -19.76 21.75 1.26
N ILE A 121 -19.75 23.06 1.45
CA ILE A 121 -18.62 23.81 2.01
C ILE A 121 -19.18 24.66 3.15
N ASN A 122 -18.80 24.34 4.38
CA ASN A 122 -19.29 24.99 5.59
C ASN A 122 -18.11 25.63 6.34
N ALA A 123 -18.23 26.92 6.67
CA ALA A 123 -17.27 27.64 7.50
C ALA A 123 -17.99 28.25 8.70
N SER A 124 -17.48 28.06 9.92
CA SER A 124 -18.03 28.68 11.15
C SER A 124 -17.64 30.15 11.31
N GLU A 125 -16.67 30.61 10.51
CA GLU A 125 -16.18 31.98 10.48
C GLU A 125 -16.20 32.49 9.02
N GLN A 126 -15.11 33.08 8.53
CA GLN A 126 -15.03 33.64 7.19
C GLN A 126 -14.71 32.57 6.12
N GLY A 127 -15.42 32.61 5.00
CA GLY A 127 -15.06 31.92 3.75
C GLY A 127 -14.61 32.93 2.69
N GLN A 128 -13.58 32.59 1.91
CA GLN A 128 -13.08 33.44 0.81
C GLN A 128 -12.78 32.58 -0.43
N ILE A 129 -13.19 33.08 -1.59
CA ILE A 129 -12.84 32.53 -2.90
C ILE A 129 -12.34 33.69 -3.76
N ASN A 130 -11.05 33.70 -4.04
CA ASN A 130 -10.39 34.76 -4.79
C ASN A 130 -9.70 34.17 -6.02
N THR A 131 -9.86 34.82 -7.17
CA THR A 131 -9.24 34.42 -8.43
C THR A 131 -8.45 35.60 -9.01
N GLY A 132 -7.31 35.32 -9.63
CA GLY A 132 -6.58 36.34 -10.41
C GLY A 132 -7.27 36.69 -11.74
N GLY A 133 -8.20 35.85 -12.19
CA GLY A 133 -9.08 36.05 -13.35
C GLY A 133 -10.56 35.94 -12.98
N THR A 134 -11.39 35.51 -13.92
CA THR A 134 -12.84 35.34 -13.71
C THR A 134 -13.17 34.18 -12.77
N LEU A 135 -14.15 34.39 -11.89
CA LEU A 135 -14.82 33.32 -11.14
C LEU A 135 -16.17 33.02 -11.81
N ASP A 136 -16.23 31.93 -12.57
CA ASP A 136 -17.47 31.48 -13.21
C ASP A 136 -18.26 30.57 -12.26
N LEU A 137 -19.54 30.91 -12.05
CA LEU A 137 -20.47 30.11 -11.26
C LEU A 137 -21.64 29.67 -12.16
N ASN A 138 -21.61 28.40 -12.56
CA ASN A 138 -22.66 27.77 -13.38
C ASN A 138 -22.86 28.42 -14.77
N MET A 139 -21.77 28.81 -15.44
CA MET A 139 -21.81 29.41 -16.79
C MET A 139 -22.11 28.40 -17.91
N THR A 140 -21.74 27.13 -17.73
CA THR A 140 -22.04 26.03 -18.65
C THR A 140 -22.44 24.81 -17.84
N GLN A 141 -23.29 23.94 -18.41
CA GLN A 141 -23.41 22.59 -17.87
C GLN A 141 -22.11 21.85 -18.13
N PRO A 142 -21.42 21.35 -17.09
CA PRO A 142 -20.24 20.55 -17.30
C PRO A 142 -20.62 19.28 -18.07
N ALA A 143 -19.75 18.88 -19.00
CA ALA A 143 -19.87 17.57 -19.63
C ALA A 143 -19.87 16.48 -18.54
N LYS A 144 -20.50 15.34 -18.83
CA LYS A 144 -20.44 14.18 -17.92
C LYS A 144 -18.97 13.82 -17.72
N ALA A 145 -18.48 14.02 -16.50
CA ALA A 145 -17.10 13.71 -16.15
C ALA A 145 -16.86 12.19 -16.24
N PRO A 146 -15.64 11.76 -16.57
CA PRO A 146 -15.31 10.34 -16.66
C PRO A 146 -15.59 9.62 -15.34
N SER A 147 -15.94 8.34 -15.41
CA SER A 147 -16.16 7.55 -14.20
C SER A 147 -14.85 7.46 -13.40
N PRO A 148 -14.86 7.76 -12.09
CA PRO A 148 -13.68 7.58 -11.25
C PRO A 148 -13.20 6.12 -11.28
N SER A 149 -11.88 5.93 -11.24
CA SER A 149 -11.23 4.62 -11.27
C SER A 149 -10.00 4.64 -10.34
N PRO A 150 -9.67 3.52 -9.65
CA PRO A 150 -10.39 2.24 -9.63
C PRO A 150 -11.77 2.37 -8.98
N THR A 151 -12.72 1.53 -9.41
CA THR A 151 -14.03 1.43 -8.76
C THR A 151 -13.94 0.53 -7.52
N PRO A 152 -14.90 0.62 -6.57
CA PRO A 152 -14.95 -0.32 -5.45
C PRO A 152 -14.98 -1.79 -5.88
N LYS A 153 -15.64 -2.07 -7.02
CA LYS A 153 -15.67 -3.42 -7.58
C LYS A 153 -14.28 -3.86 -8.06
N ASP A 154 -13.56 -3.00 -8.76
CA ASP A 154 -12.21 -3.30 -9.24
C ASP A 154 -11.29 -3.68 -8.07
N ILE A 155 -11.31 -2.90 -6.98
CA ILE A 155 -10.52 -3.17 -5.77
C ILE A 155 -10.92 -4.51 -5.14
N SER A 156 -12.22 -4.77 -4.96
CA SER A 156 -12.69 -6.04 -4.38
C SER A 156 -12.33 -7.26 -5.21
N SER A 157 -12.41 -7.15 -6.55
CA SER A 157 -12.02 -8.23 -7.46
C SER A 157 -10.51 -8.47 -7.46
N GLU A 158 -9.72 -7.41 -7.33
CA GLU A 158 -8.26 -7.53 -7.20
C GLU A 158 -7.87 -8.20 -5.87
N LEU A 159 -8.53 -7.83 -4.76
CA LEU A 159 -8.35 -8.48 -3.46
C LEU A 159 -8.65 -9.97 -3.51
N GLU A 160 -9.79 -10.34 -4.10
CA GLU A 160 -10.17 -11.73 -4.27
C GLU A 160 -9.12 -12.49 -5.10
N LYS A 161 -8.60 -11.88 -6.17
CA LYS A 161 -7.57 -12.49 -7.01
C LYS A 161 -6.25 -12.69 -6.26
N GLU A 162 -5.74 -11.66 -5.60
CA GLU A 162 -4.40 -11.69 -4.97
C GLU A 162 -4.38 -12.50 -3.66
N LEU A 163 -5.51 -12.60 -2.93
CA LEU A 163 -5.56 -13.27 -1.62
C LEU A 163 -6.27 -14.64 -1.63
N ASN A 164 -7.15 -14.93 -2.62
CA ASN A 164 -7.78 -16.24 -2.72
C ASN A 164 -7.01 -17.22 -3.60
N ASP A 165 -5.95 -16.79 -4.28
CA ASP A 165 -4.98 -17.71 -4.86
C ASP A 165 -4.21 -18.37 -3.71
N LYS A 166 -4.87 -19.36 -3.07
CA LYS A 166 -4.21 -20.37 -2.25
C LYS A 166 -3.37 -21.18 -3.21
N GLY A 167 -2.24 -20.61 -3.64
CA GLY A 167 -1.23 -21.31 -4.41
C GLY A 167 -1.03 -22.67 -3.75
N SER A 168 -1.39 -23.71 -4.51
CA SER A 168 -1.07 -25.08 -4.17
C SER A 168 0.44 -25.19 -4.26
N GLU A 169 1.13 -24.86 -3.17
CA GLU A 169 2.53 -25.22 -3.03
C GLU A 169 2.57 -26.57 -2.33
N ALA A 170 2.99 -27.56 -3.13
CA ALA A 170 3.19 -28.96 -2.80
C ALA A 170 4.26 -29.15 -1.73
#